data_AF-A0A419JVG5-F1
#
_entry.id   AF-A0A419JVG5-F1
#
_cell.length_a   1.000
_cell.length_b   1.000
_cell.length_c   1.000
_cell.angle_alpha   90.00
_cell.angle_beta   90.00
_cell.angle_gamma   90.00
#
_symmetry.space_group_name_H-M   'P 1'
#
loop_
_entity.id
_entity.type
_entity.pdbx_description
1 polymer ?
#
loop_
_entity_poly.entity_id
_entity_poly.type
_entity_poly.pdbx_seq_one_letter_code
_entity_poly.pdbx_strand_id
1 'polypeptide(L)'
;MTEMVSALILVVAISFLIYMVGRLLSPKPVKNEDKESSYACGEKADFRKIRITMSLHKYLVYFVILDSSLLLIAFASLAFSTLNFLYLLLYLLLALISSFLLIEGGEQ
;
A
#
# COMPACT_ATOMS: atom_id res chain seq x y z
N MET A 1 2.76 13.79 20.51
CA MET A 1 1.83 12.65 20.31
C MET A 1 0.46 13.14 19.84
N THR A 2 -0.11 14.17 20.47
CA THR A 2 -1.35 14.84 20.02
C THR A 2 -1.31 15.29 18.56
N GLU A 3 -0.23 15.96 18.13
CA GLU A 3 -0.07 16.46 16.76
C GLU A 3 -0.07 15.34 15.69
N MET A 4 0.43 14.16 16.03
CA MET A 4 0.49 13.03 15.11
C MET A 4 -0.88 12.34 14.98
N VAL A 5 -1.59 12.25 16.11
CA VAL A 5 -2.96 11.72 16.16
C VAL A 5 -3.93 12.67 15.45
N SER A 6 -3.78 13.99 15.63
CA SER A 6 -4.62 14.98 14.95
C SER A 6 -4.41 14.94 13.43
N ALA A 7 -3.16 14.84 12.97
CA ALA A 7 -2.85 14.70 11.55
C ALA A 7 -3.48 13.44 10.93
N LEU A 8 -3.39 12.29 11.62
CA LEU A 8 -3.98 11.03 11.14
C LEU A 8 -5.51 11.12 11.04
N ILE A 9 -6.16 11.65 12.07
CA ILE A 9 -7.62 11.87 12.08
C ILE A 9 -8.02 12.78 10.91
N LEU A 10 -7.26 13.85 10.69
CA LEU A 10 -7.54 14.82 9.63
C LEU A 10 -7.42 14.19 8.24
N VAL A 11 -6.39 13.38 7.98
CA VAL A 11 -6.23 12.65 6.71
C VAL A 11 -7.40 11.70 6.47
N VAL A 12 -7.75 10.87 7.47
CA VAL A 12 -8.87 9.93 7.36
C VAL A 12 -10.19 10.67 7.14
N ALA A 13 -10.41 11.76 7.87
CA ALA A 13 -11.60 12.59 7.73
C ALA A 13 -11.71 13.19 6.33
N ILE A 14 -10.62 13.75 5.79
CA ILE A 14 -10.61 14.30 4.42
C ILE A 14 -10.88 13.21 3.39
N SER A 15 -10.21 12.06 3.46
CA SER A 15 -10.46 10.95 2.53
C SER A 15 -11.91 10.48 2.57
N PHE A 16 -12.50 10.41 3.77
CA PHE A 16 -13.90 10.06 3.95
C PHE A 16 -14.84 11.10 3.35
N LEU A 17 -14.55 12.39 3.55
CA LEU A 17 -15.33 13.48 2.96
C LEU A 17 -15.28 13.45 1.44
N ILE A 18 -14.10 13.24 0.85
CA ILE A 18 -13.94 13.10 -0.61
C ILE A 18 -14.77 11.91 -1.12
N TYR A 19 -14.71 10.77 -0.43
CA TYR A 19 -15.51 9.60 -0.78
C TYR A 19 -17.03 9.89 -0.72
N MET A 20 -17.49 10.56 0.34
CA MET A 20 -18.90 10.89 0.52
C MET A 20 -19.40 11.88 -0.53
N VAL A 21 -18.61 12.92 -0.82
CA VAL A 21 -18.92 13.91 -1.87
C VAL A 21 -18.95 13.23 -3.23
N GLY A 22 -17.96 12.39 -3.56
CA GLY A 22 -17.93 11.62 -4.79
C GLY A 22 -19.13 10.69 -4.92
N ARG A 23 -19.54 10.02 -3.83
CA ARG A 23 -20.72 9.17 -3.81
C ARG A 23 -22.03 9.95 -3.98
N LEU A 24 -22.12 11.16 -3.42
CA LEU A 24 -23.32 11.99 -3.50
C LEU A 24 -23.49 12.63 -4.89
N LEU A 25 -22.38 13.07 -5.50
CA LEU A 25 -22.35 13.66 -6.84
C LEU A 25 -22.46 12.60 -7.95
N SER A 26 -22.03 11.37 -7.68
CA SER A 26 -22.05 10.30 -8.68
C SER A 26 -23.50 9.91 -9.05
N PRO A 27 -23.79 9.74 -10.36
CA PRO A 27 -25.10 9.28 -10.79
C PRO A 27 -25.37 7.89 -10.22
N LYS A 28 -26.51 7.74 -9.52
CA LYS A 28 -26.93 6.44 -8.96
C LYS A 28 -27.11 5.45 -10.12
N PRO A 29 -26.38 4.31 -10.14
CA PRO A 29 -26.55 3.35 -11.20
C PRO A 29 -27.95 2.72 -11.10
N VAL A 30 -28.66 2.65 -12.23
CA VAL A 30 -29.89 1.87 -12.34
C VAL A 30 -29.50 0.40 -12.17
N LYS A 31 -29.95 -0.22 -11.07
CA LYS A 31 -29.72 -1.63 -10.78
C LYS A 31 -30.22 -2.48 -11.95
N ASN A 32 -29.29 -3.06 -12.69
CA ASN A 32 -29.54 -4.04 -13.74
C ASN A 32 -28.53 -5.15 -13.50
N GLU A 33 -28.95 -6.41 -13.55
CA GLU A 33 -28.08 -7.57 -13.31
C GLU A 33 -26.85 -7.54 -14.22
N ASP A 34 -27.00 -7.10 -15.47
CA ASP A 34 -25.89 -6.98 -16.42
C ASP A 34 -24.91 -5.85 -16.07
N LYS A 35 -25.36 -4.78 -15.39
CA LYS A 35 -24.50 -3.65 -14.95
C LYS A 35 -23.80 -3.91 -13.62
N GLU A 36 -24.35 -4.79 -12.79
CA GLU A 36 -23.71 -5.26 -11.55
C GLU A 36 -22.79 -6.46 -11.80
N SER A 37 -22.88 -7.09 -12.97
CA SER A 37 -21.97 -8.16 -13.40
C SER A 37 -20.58 -7.62 -13.72
N SER A 38 -19.55 -8.44 -13.46
CA SER A 38 -18.18 -8.06 -13.73
C SER A 38 -17.93 -7.95 -15.23
N TYR A 39 -17.36 -6.82 -15.65
CA TYR A 39 -17.12 -6.55 -17.07
C TYR A 39 -16.13 -7.57 -17.66
N ALA A 40 -16.59 -8.37 -18.62
CA ALA A 40 -15.76 -9.30 -19.38
C ALA A 40 -16.10 -9.21 -20.89
N CYS A 41 -15.94 -8.01 -21.46
CA CYS A 41 -16.16 -7.76 -22.89
C CYS A 41 -17.56 -8.19 -23.39
N GLY A 42 -18.58 -8.05 -22.53
CA GLY A 42 -19.97 -8.45 -22.83
C GLY A 42 -20.30 -9.92 -22.55
N GLU A 43 -19.34 -10.74 -22.16
CA GLU A 43 -19.57 -12.13 -21.76
C GLU A 43 -19.78 -12.27 -20.23
N LYS A 44 -20.57 -13.25 -19.81
CA LYS A 44 -20.81 -13.53 -18.39
C LYS A 44 -19.62 -14.33 -17.83
N ALA A 45 -18.65 -13.62 -17.26
CA ALA A 45 -17.52 -14.26 -16.59
C ALA A 45 -17.84 -14.59 -15.12
N ASP A 46 -17.75 -15.88 -14.76
CA ASP A 46 -17.79 -16.32 -13.37
C ASP A 46 -16.37 -16.33 -12.77
N PHE A 47 -16.05 -15.31 -11.99
CA PHE A 47 -14.75 -15.16 -11.32
C PHE A 47 -14.64 -15.95 -10.01
N ARG A 48 -15.50 -16.95 -9.77
CA ARG A 48 -15.52 -17.73 -8.51
C ARG A 48 -14.17 -18.31 -8.08
N LYS A 49 -13.24 -18.55 -9.01
CA LYS A 49 -11.86 -19.01 -8.73
C LYS A 49 -10.83 -18.43 -9.71
N ILE A 50 -10.42 -17.19 -9.50
CA ILE A 50 -9.27 -16.62 -10.20
C ILE A 50 -7.99 -17.27 -9.64
N ARG A 51 -7.28 -18.05 -10.46
CA ARG A 51 -5.90 -18.44 -10.17
C ARG A 51 -4.97 -17.31 -10.60
N ILE A 52 -4.61 -16.45 -9.65
CA ILE A 52 -3.63 -15.39 -9.87
C ILE A 52 -2.23 -16.02 -9.75
N THR A 53 -1.56 -16.17 -10.88
CA THR A 53 -0.14 -16.53 -10.90
C THR A 53 0.66 -15.24 -10.70
N MET A 54 1.18 -14.97 -9.49
CA MET A 54 2.09 -13.83 -9.34
C MET A 54 3.46 -14.19 -9.92
N SER A 55 3.91 -13.45 -10.92
CA SER A 55 5.25 -13.58 -11.51
C SER A 55 6.35 -13.21 -10.50
N LEU A 56 6.06 -12.29 -9.57
CA LEU A 56 7.04 -11.60 -8.73
C LEU A 56 7.07 -12.03 -7.26
N HIS A 57 6.60 -13.24 -6.94
CA HIS A 57 6.57 -13.72 -5.55
C HIS A 57 7.95 -13.65 -4.85
N LYS A 58 9.04 -13.90 -5.58
CA LYS A 58 10.40 -13.85 -5.02
C LYS A 58 10.78 -12.43 -4.57
N TYR A 59 10.49 -11.43 -5.40
CA TYR A 59 10.75 -10.02 -5.08
C TYR A 59 9.94 -9.56 -3.88
N LEU A 60 8.66 -9.96 -3.81
CA LEU A 60 7.80 -9.65 -2.67
C LEU A 60 8.34 -10.23 -1.35
N VAL A 61 8.84 -11.48 -1.37
CA VAL A 61 9.45 -12.09 -0.16
C VAL A 61 10.69 -11.32 0.28
N TYR A 62 11.58 -10.95 -0.65
CA TYR A 62 12.78 -10.16 -0.31
C TYR A 62 12.43 -8.76 0.22
N PHE A 63 11.45 -8.10 -0.40
CA PHE A 63 10.95 -6.81 0.07
C PHE A 63 10.46 -6.90 1.52
N VAL A 64 9.65 -7.90 1.86
CA VAL A 64 9.12 -8.08 3.23
C VAL A 64 10.23 -8.32 4.26
N ILE A 65 11.25 -9.10 3.90
CA ILE A 65 12.41 -9.35 4.79
C ILE A 65 13.20 -8.05 5.02
N LEU A 66 13.44 -7.27 3.97
CA LEU A 66 14.14 -5.99 4.09
C LEU A 66 13.32 -4.97 4.87
N ASP A 67 12.03 -4.85 4.58
CA ASP A 67 11.10 -3.90 5.24
C ASP A 67 10.93 -4.17 6.74
N SER A 68 10.78 -5.44 7.13
CA SER A 68 10.76 -5.80 8.55
C SER A 68 12.07 -5.47 9.27
N SER A 69 13.22 -5.70 8.62
CA SER A 69 14.53 -5.34 9.16
C SER A 69 14.71 -3.82 9.29
N LEU A 70 14.21 -3.06 8.32
CA LEU A 70 14.17 -1.60 8.32
C LEU A 70 13.41 -1.03 9.52
N LEU A 71 12.22 -1.56 9.80
CA LEU A 71 11.43 -1.14 10.95
C LEU A 71 12.19 -1.38 12.27
N LEU A 72 12.85 -2.54 12.41
CA LEU A 72 13.66 -2.83 13.60
C LEU A 72 14.79 -1.81 13.80
N ILE A 73 15.48 -1.43 12.72
CA ILE A 73 16.55 -0.43 12.77
C ILE A 73 16.00 0.96 13.08
N ALA A 74 14.84 1.33 12.52
CA ALA A 74 14.18 2.60 12.82
C ALA A 74 13.81 2.72 14.30
N PHE A 75 13.22 1.66 14.88
CA PHE A 75 12.90 1.62 16.31
C PHE A 75 14.16 1.60 17.19
N ALA A 76 15.21 0.88 16.78
CA ALA A 76 16.49 0.89 17.48
C ALA A 76 17.13 2.29 17.47
N SER A 77 17.12 2.98 16.33
CA SER A 77 17.60 4.37 16.23
C SER A 77 16.85 5.26 17.22
N LEU A 78 15.52 5.15 17.29
CA LEU A 78 14.70 5.97 18.18
C LEU A 78 14.98 5.69 19.67
N ALA A 79 15.36 4.45 20.02
CA ALA A 79 15.64 4.05 21.39
C ALA A 79 17.05 4.43 21.89
N PHE A 80 18.05 4.50 21.00
CA PHE A 80 19.45 4.77 21.37
C PHE A 80 19.88 6.20 20.99
N SER A 81 19.88 7.12 21.97
CA SER A 81 20.09 8.56 21.72
C SER A 81 21.48 8.92 21.16
N THR A 82 22.49 8.10 21.41
CA THR A 82 23.92 8.40 21.17
C THR A 82 24.46 7.92 19.81
N LEU A 83 23.81 6.97 19.13
CA LEU A 83 24.27 6.41 17.83
C LEU A 83 23.29 6.69 16.67
N ASN A 84 22.41 7.66 16.84
CA ASN A 84 21.32 7.98 15.91
C ASN A 84 21.75 8.17 14.45
N PHE A 85 22.86 8.87 14.18
CA PHE A 85 23.21 9.22 12.80
C PHE A 85 23.57 8.01 11.94
N LEU A 86 24.33 7.05 12.49
CA LEU A 86 24.79 5.88 11.73
C LEU A 86 23.64 4.88 11.49
N TYR A 87 22.77 4.67 12.48
CA TYR A 87 21.57 3.86 12.31
C TYR A 87 20.57 4.48 11.34
N LEU A 88 20.41 5.81 11.36
CA LEU A 88 19.56 6.54 10.42
C LEU A 88 20.11 6.47 8.98
N LEU A 89 21.43 6.59 8.80
CA LEU A 89 22.07 6.39 7.49
C LEU A 89 21.86 4.97 6.97
N LEU A 90 22.03 3.97 7.83
CA LEU A 90 21.85 2.55 7.48
C LEU A 90 20.38 2.24 7.14
N TYR A 91 19.43 2.80 7.89
CA TYR A 91 18.01 2.74 7.58
C TYR A 91 17.71 3.33 6.21
N LEU A 92 18.21 4.54 5.91
CA LEU A 92 17.96 5.20 4.63
C LEU A 92 18.51 4.37 3.44
N LEU A 93 19.69 3.77 3.62
CA LEU A 93 20.33 2.94 2.59
C LEU A 93 19.51 1.66 2.33
N LEU A 94 19.12 0.94 3.39
CA LEU A 94 18.28 -0.25 3.25
C LEU A 94 16.91 0.08 2.63
N ALA A 95 16.33 1.23 2.95
CA ALA A 95 15.03 1.65 2.43
C ALA A 95 15.12 1.90 0.92
N LEU A 96 16.22 2.49 0.48
CA LEU A 96 16.53 2.72 -0.93
C LEU A 96 16.72 1.38 -1.67
N ILE A 97 17.49 0.45 -1.10
CA ILE A 97 17.66 -0.90 -1.66
C ILE A 97 16.31 -1.61 -1.80
N SER A 98 15.49 -1.58 -0.76
CA SER A 98 14.15 -2.22 -0.77
C SER A 98 13.24 -1.62 -1.85
N SER A 99 13.28 -0.29 -1.99
CA SER A 99 12.50 0.44 -3.00
C SER A 99 12.98 0.10 -4.42
N PHE A 100 14.29 0.03 -4.64
CA PHE A 100 14.87 -0.33 -5.93
C PHE A 100 14.51 -1.78 -6.32
N LEU A 101 14.57 -2.71 -5.38
CA LEU A 101 14.20 -4.11 -5.59
C LEU A 101 12.72 -4.25 -6.00
N LEU A 102 11.85 -3.42 -5.44
CA LEU A 102 10.42 -3.40 -5.78
C LEU A 102 10.16 -2.80 -7.17
N ILE A 103 10.92 -1.78 -7.57
CA ILE A 103 10.85 -1.16 -8.89
C ILE A 103 11.36 -2.13 -9.96
N GLU A 104 12.51 -2.76 -9.76
CA GLU A 104 13.09 -3.69 -10.73
C GLU A 104 12.26 -4.98 -10.86
N GLY A 105 11.62 -5.41 -9.78
CA GLY A 105 10.60 -6.45 -9.86
C GLY A 105 9.41 -6.03 -10.73
N GLY A 106 9.01 -4.75 -10.73
CA GLY A 106 7.83 -4.26 -11.46
C GLY A 106 7.98 -4.15 -12.99
N GLU A 107 9.20 -4.22 -13.53
CA GLU A 107 9.45 -4.09 -14.98
C GLU A 107 9.45 -5.42 -15.76
N GLN A 108 8.98 -6.52 -15.16
CA GLN A 108 8.81 -7.85 -15.79
C GLN A 108 7.35 -8.22 -16.01
#